data_AF-A0A5B6TAY0-F1
#
_entry.id   AF-A0A5B6TAY0-F1
#
_cell.length_a   1.000
_cell.length_b   1.000
_cell.length_c   1.000
_cell.angle_alpha   90.00
_cell.angle_beta   90.00
_cell.angle_gamma   90.00
#
_symmetry.space_group_name_H-M   'P 1'
#
loop_
_entity.id
_entity.type
_entity.pdbx_description
1 polymer ?
#
loop_
_entity_poly.entity_id
_entity_poly.type
_entity_poly.pdbx_seq_one_letter_code
_entity_poly.pdbx_strand_id
1 'polypeptide(L)'
;MNGMYRTCTKCGIAKVEETEFTNRSSKNNLKRSVCKICEAEYLRMKRAPKLQAKREAKERVRLEALASPVKRCTGCLEEKPKSEFNKAKSGIGGLTAWCKACYRKWVEDNKTHLFYKGREYREKNKETLKEKKREYAKTEKSRQQRKEYILQRPELKKRISNKYARNNREKVKEIGKRCFHKNPEKYRKYSREYMRNKMKTDPSFAVECRLRSRIISALKTTGARKAAKTMELLGCSIGEFRSHLEKLFKPGMSWENRGEWHIDHIIPCASFDLTDPEQQKVCFHFMNLQPLWWRENIIKKDKIKEPVQMSIPLQFGL
;
A
#
# COMPACT_ATOMS: atom_id res chain seq x y z
N MET A 1 -40.87 -26.15 -67.07
CA MET A 1 -40.38 -25.06 -67.93
C MET A 1 -39.03 -25.49 -68.51
N ASN A 2 -38.99 -25.90 -69.79
CA ASN A 2 -37.73 -26.26 -70.44
C ASN A 2 -36.93 -24.99 -70.73
N GLY A 3 -35.90 -24.72 -69.93
CA GLY A 3 -34.99 -23.60 -70.21
C GLY A 3 -34.26 -23.81 -71.54
N MET A 4 -34.13 -22.76 -72.34
CA MET A 4 -33.37 -22.81 -73.60
C MET A 4 -31.88 -22.94 -73.27
N TYR A 5 -31.24 -24.00 -73.78
CA TYR A 5 -29.81 -24.25 -73.57
C TYR A 5 -29.01 -23.76 -74.77
N ARG A 6 -27.87 -23.12 -74.50
CA ARG A 6 -26.92 -22.66 -75.51
C ARG A 6 -25.53 -23.18 -75.20
N THR A 7 -24.83 -23.64 -76.22
CA THR A 7 -23.43 -24.08 -76.12
C THR A 7 -22.48 -22.88 -76.14
N CYS A 8 -21.63 -22.76 -75.13
CA CYS A 8 -20.61 -21.71 -75.07
C CYS A 8 -19.50 -21.99 -76.09
N THR A 9 -19.27 -21.06 -77.02
CA THR A 9 -18.23 -21.17 -78.06
C THR A 9 -16.79 -21.26 -77.54
N LYS A 10 -16.54 -20.91 -76.27
CA LYS A 10 -15.20 -20.94 -75.68
C LYS A 10 -14.91 -22.19 -74.84
N CYS A 11 -15.92 -22.77 -74.17
CA CYS A 11 -15.72 -23.96 -73.32
C CYS A 11 -16.46 -25.20 -73.80
N GLY A 12 -17.27 -25.12 -74.86
CA GLY A 12 -18.00 -26.26 -75.42
C GLY A 12 -19.17 -26.79 -74.58
N ILE A 13 -19.42 -26.24 -73.40
CA ILE A 13 -20.47 -26.72 -72.48
C ILE A 13 -21.82 -26.06 -72.81
N ALA A 14 -22.88 -26.87 -72.89
CA ALA A 14 -24.27 -26.43 -72.97
C ALA A 14 -24.73 -25.88 -71.61
N LYS A 15 -25.21 -24.63 -71.59
CA LYS A 15 -25.61 -23.92 -70.38
C LYS A 15 -26.95 -23.20 -70.59
N VAL A 16 -27.67 -22.94 -69.50
CA VAL A 16 -28.94 -22.21 -69.54
C VAL A 16 -28.71 -20.80 -70.10
N GLU A 17 -29.32 -20.50 -71.24
CA GLU A 17 -29.06 -19.29 -72.01
C GLU A 17 -29.40 -18.02 -71.22
N GLU A 18 -30.49 -18.06 -70.45
CA GLU A 18 -30.99 -16.89 -69.73
C GLU A 18 -30.05 -16.43 -68.61
N THR A 19 -29.53 -17.38 -67.82
CA THR A 19 -28.73 -17.10 -66.63
C THR A 19 -27.23 -17.08 -66.89
N GLU A 20 -26.73 -17.86 -67.85
CA GLU A 20 -25.29 -18.08 -68.02
C GLU A 20 -24.64 -17.23 -69.13
N PHE A 21 -25.42 -16.50 -69.93
CA PHE A 21 -24.92 -15.64 -70.99
C PHE A 21 -25.32 -14.18 -70.79
N THR A 22 -24.42 -13.25 -71.09
CA THR A 22 -24.70 -11.81 -71.06
C THR A 22 -25.30 -11.36 -72.39
N ASN A 23 -26.03 -10.25 -72.41
CA ASN A 23 -26.53 -9.67 -73.65
C ASN A 23 -25.39 -9.00 -74.44
N ARG A 24 -25.41 -9.10 -75.78
CA ARG A 24 -24.61 -8.20 -76.63
C ARG A 24 -25.20 -6.81 -76.50
N SER A 25 -24.38 -5.80 -76.20
CA SER A 25 -24.89 -4.46 -75.94
C SER A 25 -25.48 -3.85 -77.22
N SER A 26 -26.72 -3.39 -77.11
CA SER A 26 -27.47 -2.53 -78.05
C SER A 26 -28.07 -3.20 -79.30
N LYS A 27 -29.40 -3.37 -79.23
CA LYS A 27 -30.46 -3.39 -80.26
C LYS A 27 -31.32 -4.65 -80.44
N ASN A 28 -30.86 -5.88 -80.21
CA ASN A 28 -31.67 -7.07 -80.55
C ASN A 28 -31.82 -8.14 -79.44
N ASN A 29 -31.56 -7.84 -78.16
CA ASN A 29 -31.60 -8.83 -77.06
C ASN A 29 -30.82 -10.15 -77.30
N LEU A 30 -29.90 -10.15 -78.28
CA LEU A 30 -29.10 -11.31 -78.64
C LEU A 30 -28.08 -11.60 -77.52
N LYS A 31 -28.16 -12.80 -76.94
CA LYS A 31 -27.20 -13.29 -75.96
C LYS A 31 -25.82 -13.45 -76.62
N ARG A 32 -24.74 -13.23 -75.87
CA ARG A 32 -23.37 -13.48 -76.34
C ARG A 32 -23.18 -14.97 -76.66
N SER A 33 -22.19 -15.27 -77.49
CA SER A 33 -21.83 -16.65 -77.85
C SER A 33 -20.92 -17.31 -76.80
N VAL A 34 -20.48 -16.54 -75.80
CA VAL A 34 -19.56 -16.95 -74.73
C VAL A 34 -20.27 -16.78 -73.40
N CYS A 35 -20.19 -17.79 -72.51
CA CYS A 35 -20.82 -17.70 -71.20
C CYS A 35 -20.13 -16.67 -70.29
N LYS A 36 -20.83 -16.19 -69.26
CA LYS A 36 -20.39 -15.21 -68.25
C LYS A 36 -19.02 -15.55 -67.65
N ILE A 37 -18.77 -16.83 -67.37
CA ILE A 37 -17.51 -17.31 -66.79
C ILE A 37 -16.35 -17.11 -67.76
N CYS A 38 -16.50 -17.61 -68.99
CA CYS A 38 -15.47 -17.50 -70.03
C CYS A 38 -15.20 -16.05 -70.46
N GLU A 39 -16.23 -15.19 -70.42
CA GLU A 39 -16.10 -13.75 -70.62
C GLU A 39 -15.35 -13.08 -69.46
N ALA A 40 -15.69 -13.42 -68.22
CA ALA A 40 -15.00 -12.91 -67.04
C ALA A 40 -13.52 -13.34 -67.01
N GLU A 41 -13.20 -14.57 -67.38
CA GLU A 41 -11.82 -15.04 -67.52
C GLU A 41 -11.05 -14.26 -68.59
N TYR A 42 -11.63 -14.07 -69.77
CA TYR A 42 -11.03 -13.26 -70.82
C TYR A 42 -10.78 -11.82 -70.34
N LEU A 43 -11.74 -11.19 -69.67
CA LEU A 43 -11.60 -9.85 -69.12
C LEU A 43 -10.54 -9.78 -68.00
N ARG A 44 -10.44 -10.81 -67.15
CA ARG A 44 -9.39 -10.94 -66.13
C ARG A 44 -8.02 -11.01 -66.80
N MET A 45 -7.84 -11.88 -67.79
CA MET A 45 -6.58 -12.01 -68.55
C MET A 45 -6.22 -10.69 -69.25
N LYS A 46 -7.18 -10.04 -69.92
CA LYS A 46 -6.97 -8.75 -70.60
C LYS A 46 -6.58 -7.63 -69.64
N ARG A 47 -7.16 -7.61 -68.42
CA ARG A 47 -6.86 -6.59 -67.39
C ARG A 47 -5.63 -6.94 -66.53
N ALA A 48 -5.19 -8.19 -66.51
CA ALA A 48 -4.13 -8.67 -65.64
C ALA A 48 -2.81 -7.89 -65.83
N PRO A 49 -2.30 -7.66 -67.05
CA PRO A 49 -1.07 -6.89 -67.25
C PRO A 49 -1.17 -5.46 -66.71
N LYS A 50 -2.30 -4.78 -66.96
CA LYS A 50 -2.56 -3.42 -66.45
C LYS A 50 -2.63 -3.37 -64.92
N LEU A 51 -3.25 -4.36 -64.29
CA LEU A 51 -3.34 -4.46 -62.83
C LEU A 51 -1.98 -4.79 -62.21
N GLN A 52 -1.20 -5.66 -62.86
CA GLN A 52 0.17 -5.98 -62.46
C GLN A 52 1.06 -4.74 -62.52
N ALA A 53 1.09 -4.04 -63.66
CA ALA A 53 1.86 -2.79 -63.81
C ALA A 53 1.47 -1.74 -62.75
N LYS A 54 0.17 -1.63 -62.40
CA LYS A 54 -0.29 -0.74 -61.32
C LYS A 54 0.21 -1.15 -59.94
N ARG A 55 0.27 -2.45 -59.64
CA ARG A 55 0.81 -2.97 -58.38
C ARG A 55 2.32 -2.73 -58.28
N GLU A 56 3.05 -3.03 -59.35
CA GLU A 56 4.50 -2.80 -59.44
C GLU A 56 4.83 -1.31 -59.30
N ALA A 57 4.09 -0.42 -59.96
CA ALA A 57 4.26 1.03 -59.80
C ALA A 57 4.03 1.48 -58.35
N LYS A 58 2.99 0.96 -57.68
CA LYS A 58 2.71 1.28 -56.28
C LYS A 58 3.80 0.77 -55.34
N GLU A 59 4.33 -0.42 -55.58
CA GLU A 59 5.41 -0.99 -54.77
C GLU A 59 6.72 -0.23 -54.96
N ARG A 60 7.06 0.19 -56.19
CA ARG A 60 8.22 1.05 -56.44
C ARG A 60 8.16 2.34 -55.62
N VAL A 61 7.04 3.06 -55.67
CA VAL A 61 6.84 4.29 -54.88
C VAL A 61 6.94 4.02 -53.37
N ARG A 62 6.44 2.86 -52.91
CA ARG A 62 6.54 2.46 -51.49
C ARG A 62 7.99 2.23 -51.09
N LEU A 63 8.76 1.50 -51.89
CA LEU A 63 10.17 1.19 -51.63
C LEU A 63 11.03 2.47 -51.63
N GLU A 64 10.79 3.36 -52.58
CA GLU A 64 11.43 4.68 -52.65
C GLU A 64 11.14 5.52 -51.39
N ALA A 65 9.87 5.59 -50.96
CA ALA A 65 9.49 6.28 -49.73
C ALA A 65 10.08 5.62 -48.46
N LEU A 66 10.30 4.30 -48.48
CA LEU A 66 10.98 3.58 -47.39
C LEU A 66 12.47 3.86 -47.35
N ALA A 67 13.13 4.03 -48.51
CA ALA A 67 14.55 4.33 -48.62
C ALA A 67 14.88 5.80 -48.28
N SER A 68 13.98 6.74 -48.59
CA SER A 68 14.24 8.17 -48.37
C SER A 68 14.49 8.53 -46.90
N PRO A 69 15.48 9.36 -46.55
CA PRO A 69 15.71 9.82 -45.17
C PRO A 69 14.64 10.81 -44.68
N VAL A 70 13.92 11.44 -45.61
CA VAL A 70 12.86 12.40 -45.36
C VAL A 70 11.48 11.82 -45.69
N LYS A 71 10.45 12.43 -45.13
CA LYS A 71 9.05 12.10 -45.38
C LYS A 71 8.27 13.40 -45.51
N ARG A 72 7.42 13.47 -46.53
CA ARG A 72 6.50 14.60 -46.71
C ARG A 72 5.33 14.53 -45.74
N CYS A 73 5.11 15.59 -44.98
CA CYS A 73 3.98 15.74 -44.07
C CYS A 73 2.71 16.08 -44.87
N THR A 74 1.60 15.37 -44.67
CA THR A 74 0.33 15.70 -45.37
C THR A 74 -0.43 16.87 -44.73
N GLY A 75 -0.01 17.35 -43.56
CA GLY A 75 -0.62 18.49 -42.88
C GLY A 75 -0.02 19.85 -43.28
N CYS A 76 1.32 19.96 -43.33
CA CYS A 76 2.02 21.19 -43.74
C CYS A 76 2.69 21.10 -45.11
N LEU A 77 2.63 19.93 -45.78
CA LEU A 77 3.17 19.67 -47.12
C LEU A 77 4.70 19.75 -47.27
N GLU A 78 5.42 20.04 -46.18
CA GLU A 78 6.89 20.08 -46.10
C GLU A 78 7.51 18.68 -45.98
N GLU A 79 8.71 18.51 -46.54
CA GLU A 79 9.57 17.34 -46.33
C GLU A 79 10.37 17.50 -45.04
N LYS A 80 10.28 16.51 -44.15
CA LYS A 80 10.97 16.53 -42.85
C LYS A 80 11.68 15.21 -42.60
N PRO A 81 12.74 15.19 -41.78
CA PRO A 81 13.37 13.96 -41.35
C PRO A 81 12.34 12.98 -40.74
N LYS A 82 12.53 11.69 -40.96
CA LYS A 82 11.65 10.64 -40.39
C LYS A 82 11.52 10.70 -38.85
N SER A 83 12.51 11.24 -38.15
CA SER A 83 12.49 11.49 -36.70
C SER A 83 11.42 12.49 -36.25
N GLU A 84 10.96 13.36 -37.15
CA GLU A 84 9.91 14.36 -36.89
C GLU A 84 8.49 13.80 -37.00
N PHE A 85 8.36 12.48 -37.18
CA PHE A 85 7.06 11.80 -37.25
C PHE A 85 6.88 10.86 -36.05
N ASN A 86 5.63 10.62 -35.67
CA ASN A 86 5.31 9.68 -34.60
C ASN A 86 5.25 8.26 -35.16
N LYS A 87 5.45 7.26 -34.29
CA LYS A 87 5.32 5.85 -34.68
C LYS A 87 3.85 5.49 -34.91
N ALA A 88 3.54 4.80 -36.00
CA ALA A 88 2.20 4.33 -36.35
C ALA A 88 2.26 2.96 -37.04
N LYS A 89 1.53 1.97 -36.51
CA LYS A 89 1.57 0.58 -36.98
C LYS A 89 1.18 0.40 -38.46
N SER A 90 0.23 1.19 -38.94
CA SER A 90 -0.29 1.13 -40.32
C SER A 90 0.41 2.08 -41.29
N GLY A 91 1.34 2.92 -40.82
CA GLY A 91 2.02 3.92 -41.63
C GLY A 91 3.14 3.34 -42.48
N ILE A 92 3.43 3.96 -43.64
CA ILE A 92 4.62 3.62 -44.45
C ILE A 92 5.87 3.88 -43.61
N GLY A 93 6.70 2.85 -43.42
CA GLY A 93 7.88 2.89 -42.56
C GLY A 93 7.57 2.93 -41.07
N GLY A 94 6.34 2.62 -40.66
CA GLY A 94 5.92 2.68 -39.26
C GLY A 94 5.72 4.10 -38.73
N LEU A 95 5.46 5.08 -39.60
CA LEU A 95 5.40 6.51 -39.27
C LEU A 95 4.04 7.14 -39.63
N THR A 96 3.62 8.14 -38.84
CA THR A 96 2.40 8.94 -39.10
C THR A 96 2.49 9.73 -40.39
N ALA A 97 1.34 10.12 -40.95
CA ALA A 97 1.27 11.00 -42.12
C ALA A 97 1.59 12.47 -41.79
N TRP A 98 1.31 12.89 -40.55
CA TRP A 98 1.60 14.24 -40.07
C TRP A 98 2.86 14.26 -39.22
N CYS A 99 3.63 15.35 -39.34
CA CYS A 99 4.77 15.61 -38.47
C CYS A 99 4.31 15.92 -37.03
N LYS A 100 5.21 15.79 -36.06
CA LYS A 100 4.98 16.07 -34.64
C LYS A 100 4.46 17.47 -34.40
N ALA A 101 4.92 18.47 -35.16
CA ALA A 101 4.44 19.85 -35.05
C ALA A 101 2.96 19.98 -35.44
N CYS A 102 2.57 19.46 -36.60
CA CYS A 102 1.16 19.45 -37.03
C CYS A 102 0.28 18.65 -36.06
N TYR A 103 0.77 17.51 -35.57
CA TYR A 103 0.04 16.71 -34.59
C TYR A 103 -0.16 17.46 -33.27
N ARG A 104 0.88 18.12 -32.74
CA ARG A 104 0.78 18.94 -31.53
C ARG A 104 -0.23 20.08 -31.69
N LYS A 105 -0.19 20.79 -32.82
CA LYS A 105 -1.16 21.85 -33.13
C LYS A 105 -2.59 21.31 -33.11
N TRP A 106 -2.84 20.21 -33.82
CA TRP A 106 -4.15 19.56 -33.83
C TRP A 106 -4.62 19.10 -32.44
N VAL A 107 -3.71 18.56 -31.61
CA VAL A 107 -4.04 18.16 -30.23
C VAL A 107 -4.46 19.38 -29.40
N GLU A 108 -3.77 20.51 -29.53
CA GLU A 108 -4.12 21.74 -28.81
C GLU A 108 -5.48 22.29 -29.29
N ASP A 109 -5.69 22.39 -30.60
CA ASP A 109 -6.93 22.86 -31.21
C ASP A 109 -8.14 21.96 -30.81
N ASN A 110 -7.90 20.69 -30.51
CA ASN A 110 -8.94 19.69 -30.17
C ASN A 110 -8.91 19.25 -28.71
N LYS A 111 -8.21 19.98 -27.84
CA LYS A 111 -7.95 19.56 -26.46
C LYS A 111 -9.21 19.26 -25.66
N THR A 112 -10.22 20.12 -25.78
CA THR A 112 -11.53 19.97 -25.11
C THR A 112 -12.24 18.71 -25.59
N HIS A 113 -12.35 18.52 -26.91
CA HIS A 113 -12.96 17.34 -27.50
C HIS A 113 -12.22 16.05 -27.08
N LEU A 114 -10.88 16.04 -27.10
CA LEU A 114 -10.07 14.90 -26.64
C LEU A 114 -10.29 14.59 -25.15
N PHE A 115 -10.44 15.62 -24.31
CA PHE A 115 -10.75 15.46 -22.90
C PHE A 115 -12.10 14.77 -22.68
N TYR A 116 -13.16 15.28 -23.31
CA TYR A 116 -14.51 14.69 -23.18
C TYR A 116 -14.59 13.29 -23.76
N LYS A 117 -13.99 13.07 -24.94
CA LYS A 117 -13.88 11.73 -25.54
C LYS A 117 -13.13 10.75 -24.63
N GLY A 118 -12.05 11.19 -24.01
CA GLY A 118 -11.29 10.38 -23.04
C GLY A 118 -12.10 10.08 -21.77
N ARG A 119 -12.89 11.04 -21.29
CA ARG A 119 -13.81 10.85 -20.16
C ARG A 119 -14.92 9.86 -20.51
N GLU A 120 -15.56 10.01 -21.65
CA GLU A 120 -16.59 9.11 -22.14
C GLU A 120 -16.06 7.68 -22.31
N TYR A 121 -14.87 7.52 -22.90
CA TYR A 121 -14.20 6.21 -23.01
C TYR A 121 -13.98 5.57 -21.64
N ARG A 122 -13.47 6.33 -20.66
CA ARG A 122 -13.25 5.83 -19.29
C ARG A 122 -14.55 5.43 -18.60
N GLU A 123 -15.64 6.15 -18.82
CA GLU A 123 -16.94 5.80 -18.21
C GLU A 123 -17.54 4.56 -18.88
N LYS A 124 -17.58 4.52 -20.22
CA LYS A 124 -18.08 3.37 -20.98
C LYS A 124 -17.29 2.09 -20.69
N ASN A 125 -15.99 2.18 -20.46
CA ASN A 125 -15.11 1.03 -20.22
C ASN A 125 -14.71 0.87 -18.74
N LYS A 126 -15.40 1.54 -17.82
CA LYS A 126 -15.03 1.62 -16.40
C LYS A 126 -14.81 0.25 -15.76
N GLU A 127 -15.75 -0.67 -15.98
CA GLU A 127 -15.68 -2.01 -15.41
C GLU A 127 -14.57 -2.85 -16.08
N THR A 128 -14.44 -2.81 -17.40
CA THR A 128 -13.36 -3.50 -18.12
C THR A 128 -11.97 -3.00 -17.69
N LEU A 129 -11.82 -1.68 -17.48
CA LEU A 129 -10.56 -1.10 -17.00
C LEU A 129 -10.27 -1.51 -15.56
N LYS A 130 -11.29 -1.55 -14.69
CA LYS A 130 -11.16 -2.06 -13.32
C LYS A 130 -10.75 -3.53 -13.31
N GLU A 131 -11.37 -4.36 -14.16
CA GLU A 131 -11.06 -5.78 -14.28
C GLU A 131 -9.63 -6.00 -14.75
N LYS A 132 -9.20 -5.36 -15.85
CA LYS A 132 -7.82 -5.40 -16.31
C LYS A 132 -6.82 -4.98 -15.22
N LYS A 133 -7.16 -3.96 -14.42
CA LYS A 133 -6.33 -3.53 -13.28
C LYS A 133 -6.27 -4.60 -12.19
N ARG A 134 -7.38 -5.29 -11.89
CA ARG A 134 -7.43 -6.40 -10.94
C ARG A 134 -6.59 -7.58 -11.43
N GLU A 135 -6.68 -7.93 -12.71
CA GLU A 135 -5.86 -8.99 -13.32
C GLU A 135 -4.38 -8.64 -13.27
N TYR A 136 -4.00 -7.41 -13.67
CA TYR A 136 -2.63 -6.95 -13.57
C TYR A 136 -2.11 -7.02 -12.13
N ALA A 137 -2.91 -6.65 -11.14
CA ALA A 137 -2.53 -6.72 -9.73
C ALA A 137 -2.28 -8.16 -9.21
N LYS A 138 -2.84 -9.18 -9.88
CA LYS A 138 -2.56 -10.60 -9.58
C LYS A 138 -1.23 -11.07 -10.14
N THR A 139 -0.69 -10.39 -11.16
CA THR A 139 0.58 -10.77 -11.80
C THR A 139 1.75 -10.63 -10.82
N GLU A 140 2.75 -11.50 -10.99
CA GLU A 140 3.94 -11.49 -10.13
C GLU A 140 4.72 -10.18 -10.27
N LYS A 141 4.79 -9.64 -11.49
CA LYS A 141 5.40 -8.33 -11.76
C LYS A 141 4.79 -7.22 -10.90
N SER A 142 3.46 -7.15 -10.81
CA SER A 142 2.80 -6.14 -9.99
C SER A 142 3.05 -6.34 -8.48
N ARG A 143 3.11 -7.59 -8.02
CA ARG A 143 3.39 -7.91 -6.61
C ARG A 143 4.81 -7.50 -6.23
N GLN A 144 5.78 -7.81 -7.09
CA GLN A 144 7.18 -7.44 -6.89
C GLN A 144 7.35 -5.92 -6.85
N GLN A 145 6.79 -5.20 -7.82
CA GLN A 145 6.80 -3.73 -7.84
C GLN A 145 6.19 -3.14 -6.56
N ARG A 146 5.07 -3.69 -6.08
CA ARG A 146 4.43 -3.24 -4.83
C ARG A 146 5.29 -3.51 -3.60
N LYS A 147 5.92 -4.69 -3.53
CA LYS A 147 6.83 -5.07 -2.44
C LYS A 147 8.01 -4.11 -2.37
N GLU A 148 8.64 -3.86 -3.51
CA GLU A 148 9.77 -2.93 -3.63
C GLU A 148 9.39 -1.50 -3.25
N TYR A 149 8.26 -1.00 -3.76
CA TYR A 149 7.73 0.32 -3.41
C TYR A 149 7.50 0.50 -1.90
N ILE A 150 6.98 -0.54 -1.21
CA ILE A 150 6.79 -0.51 0.24
C ILE A 150 8.12 -0.58 0.99
N LEU A 151 9.08 -1.38 0.49
CA LEU A 151 10.40 -1.54 1.11
C LEU A 151 11.20 -0.24 1.07
N GLN A 152 11.15 0.48 -0.05
CA GLN A 152 11.77 1.79 -0.22
C GLN A 152 11.13 2.89 0.64
N ARG A 153 9.99 2.63 1.28
CA ARG A 153 9.24 3.62 2.09
C ARG A 153 8.88 3.06 3.47
N PRO A 154 9.82 3.11 4.44
CA PRO A 154 9.62 2.57 5.78
C PRO A 154 8.38 3.13 6.50
N GLU A 155 8.14 4.44 6.38
CA GLU A 155 6.97 5.10 6.96
C GLU A 155 5.65 4.59 6.39
N LEU A 156 5.61 4.27 5.09
CA LEU A 156 4.44 3.68 4.47
C LEU A 156 4.18 2.27 5.01
N LYS A 157 5.24 1.46 5.13
CA LYS A 157 5.16 0.12 5.74
C LYS A 157 4.60 0.19 7.15
N LYS A 158 5.09 1.13 7.97
CA LYS A 158 4.60 1.38 9.34
C LYS A 158 3.12 1.77 9.34
N ARG A 159 2.70 2.72 8.49
CA ARG A 159 1.28 3.10 8.38
C ARG A 159 0.38 1.93 7.99
N ILE A 160 0.79 1.12 7.01
CA ILE A 160 0.03 -0.05 6.57
C ILE A 160 -0.10 -1.06 7.70
N SER A 161 1.00 -1.36 8.40
CA SER A 161 1.00 -2.28 9.54
C SER A 161 0.11 -1.78 10.68
N ASN A 162 0.21 -0.50 11.05
CA ASN A 162 -0.62 0.11 12.08
C ASN A 162 -2.11 0.07 11.72
N LYS A 163 -2.45 0.40 10.46
CA LYS A 163 -3.83 0.31 9.97
C LYS A 163 -4.36 -1.12 10.04
N TYR A 164 -3.55 -2.10 9.66
CA TYR A 164 -3.90 -3.51 9.78
C TYR A 164 -4.15 -3.91 11.24
N ALA A 165 -3.23 -3.56 12.15
CA ALA A 165 -3.33 -3.89 13.56
C ALA A 165 -4.53 -3.21 14.25
N ARG A 166 -4.82 -1.96 13.90
CA ARG A 166 -6.00 -1.24 14.40
C ARG A 166 -7.30 -1.91 13.96
N ASN A 167 -7.40 -2.25 12.68
CA ASN A 167 -8.62 -2.82 12.11
C ASN A 167 -8.78 -4.33 12.41
N ASN A 168 -7.71 -5.02 12.79
CA ASN A 168 -7.69 -6.47 13.03
C ASN A 168 -7.13 -6.80 14.42
N ARG A 169 -7.54 -6.04 15.44
CA ARG A 169 -6.97 -6.12 16.79
C ARG A 169 -7.02 -7.53 17.37
N GLU A 170 -8.13 -8.25 17.21
CA GLU A 170 -8.30 -9.60 17.73
C GLU A 170 -7.40 -10.61 17.03
N LYS A 171 -7.35 -10.58 15.69
CA LYS A 171 -6.46 -11.46 14.91
C LYS A 171 -5.00 -11.24 15.28
N VAL A 172 -4.58 -9.98 15.45
CA VAL A 172 -3.20 -9.67 15.89
C VAL A 172 -2.93 -10.22 17.29
N LYS A 173 -3.87 -10.10 18.22
CA LYS A 173 -3.75 -10.71 19.56
C LYS A 173 -3.64 -12.23 19.47
N GLU A 174 -4.47 -12.88 18.66
CA GLU A 174 -4.48 -14.33 18.48
C GLU A 174 -3.16 -14.84 17.87
N ILE A 175 -2.67 -14.16 16.83
CA ILE A 175 -1.36 -14.45 16.23
C ILE A 175 -0.25 -14.31 17.29
N GLY A 176 -0.28 -13.23 18.07
CA GLY A 176 0.67 -13.02 19.16
C GLY A 176 0.65 -14.15 20.19
N LYS A 177 -0.55 -14.57 20.63
CA LYS A 177 -0.72 -15.73 21.51
C LYS A 177 -0.14 -16.99 20.87
N ARG A 178 -0.49 -17.28 19.62
CA ARG A 178 0.00 -18.46 18.91
C ARG A 178 1.53 -18.49 18.82
N CYS A 179 2.14 -17.37 18.48
CA CYS A 179 3.59 -17.23 18.43
C CYS A 179 4.24 -17.45 19.81
N PHE A 180 3.63 -16.92 20.89
CA PHE A 180 4.09 -17.16 22.25
C PHE A 180 4.04 -18.65 22.63
N HIS A 181 2.91 -19.34 22.38
CA HIS A 181 2.78 -20.76 22.72
C HIS A 181 3.70 -21.67 21.92
N LYS A 182 4.05 -21.31 20.67
CA LYS A 182 5.01 -22.05 19.85
C LYS A 182 6.44 -22.00 20.38
N ASN A 183 6.83 -20.93 21.07
CA ASN A 183 8.17 -20.81 21.65
C ASN A 183 8.16 -19.91 22.90
N PRO A 184 7.62 -20.41 24.02
CA PRO A 184 7.45 -19.60 25.22
C PRO A 184 8.80 -19.16 25.81
N GLU A 185 9.83 -20.00 25.71
CA GLU A 185 11.16 -19.69 26.24
C GLU A 185 11.81 -18.48 25.58
N LYS A 186 11.73 -18.38 24.24
CA LYS A 186 12.25 -17.21 23.51
C LYS A 186 11.62 -15.92 24.00
N TYR A 187 10.29 -15.89 24.16
CA TYR A 187 9.57 -14.71 24.62
C TYR A 187 9.86 -14.40 26.09
N ARG A 188 9.96 -15.43 26.95
CA ARG A 188 10.35 -15.25 28.37
C ARG A 188 11.77 -14.72 28.49
N LYS A 189 12.73 -15.24 27.70
CA LYS A 189 14.11 -14.73 27.63
C LYS A 189 14.13 -13.27 27.21
N TYR A 190 13.48 -12.95 26.09
CA TYR A 190 13.37 -11.58 25.59
C TYR A 190 12.74 -10.63 26.62
N SER A 191 11.64 -11.04 27.27
CA SER A 191 10.96 -10.22 28.29
C SER A 191 11.86 -9.96 29.50
N ARG A 192 12.58 -10.98 29.98
CA ARG A 192 13.56 -10.83 31.07
C ARG A 192 14.68 -9.86 30.70
N GLU A 193 15.22 -9.99 29.49
CA GLU A 193 16.29 -9.12 28.99
C GLU A 193 15.82 -7.68 28.80
N TYR A 194 14.64 -7.47 28.21
CA TYR A 194 14.00 -6.18 28.09
C TYR A 194 13.81 -5.51 29.46
N MET A 195 13.23 -6.24 30.42
CA MET A 195 13.01 -5.73 31.78
C MET A 195 14.32 -5.35 32.46
N ARG A 196 15.34 -6.23 32.39
CA ARG A 196 16.68 -5.97 32.96
C ARG A 196 17.30 -4.71 32.34
N ASN A 197 17.31 -4.61 31.02
CA ASN A 197 17.89 -3.46 30.32
C ASN A 197 17.13 -2.18 30.64
N LYS A 198 15.79 -2.21 30.59
CA LYS A 198 14.97 -1.05 30.90
C LYS A 198 15.19 -0.56 32.34
N MET A 199 15.24 -1.47 33.32
CA MET A 199 15.55 -1.13 34.71
C MET A 199 16.98 -0.59 34.91
N LYS A 200 17.95 -0.98 34.07
CA LYS A 200 19.32 -0.45 34.11
C LYS A 200 19.40 0.94 33.49
N THR A 201 18.73 1.16 32.36
CA THR A 201 18.84 2.41 31.58
C THR A 201 17.90 3.52 32.07
N ASP A 202 16.81 3.16 32.74
CA ASP A 202 15.75 4.07 33.14
C ASP A 202 15.51 3.95 34.65
N PRO A 203 16.19 4.76 35.48
CA PRO A 203 16.07 4.65 36.93
C PRO A 203 14.65 4.98 37.43
N SER A 204 13.91 5.84 36.74
CA SER A 204 12.51 6.14 37.06
C SER A 204 11.65 4.89 36.92
N PHE A 205 11.78 4.16 35.80
CA PHE A 205 11.12 2.86 35.62
C PHE A 205 11.54 1.85 36.70
N ALA A 206 12.81 1.83 37.08
CA ALA A 206 13.31 0.92 38.11
C ALA A 206 12.73 1.22 39.49
N VAL A 207 12.58 2.50 39.88
CA VAL A 207 11.91 2.92 41.12
C VAL A 207 10.43 2.53 41.08
N GLU A 208 9.76 2.79 39.96
CA GLU A 208 8.35 2.46 39.76
C GLU A 208 8.06 0.96 39.94
N CYS A 209 8.89 0.10 39.34
CA CYS A 209 8.80 -1.36 39.49
C CYS A 209 8.97 -1.80 40.95
N ARG A 210 9.93 -1.20 41.68
CA ARG A 210 10.18 -1.53 43.10
C ARG A 210 9.04 -1.07 43.99
N LEU A 211 8.52 0.14 43.80
CA LEU A 211 7.35 0.64 44.52
C LEU A 211 6.15 -0.28 44.34
N ARG A 212 5.86 -0.67 43.08
CA ARG A 212 4.81 -1.65 42.77
C ARG A 212 4.98 -2.94 43.55
N SER A 213 6.19 -3.50 43.51
CA SER A 213 6.50 -4.76 44.20
C SER A 213 6.31 -4.63 45.72
N ARG A 214 6.75 -3.51 46.32
CA ARG A 214 6.64 -3.27 47.77
C ARG A 214 5.19 -3.12 48.21
N ILE A 215 4.40 -2.32 47.49
CA ILE A 215 2.96 -2.15 47.77
C ILE A 215 2.24 -3.49 47.70
N ILE A 216 2.48 -4.28 46.63
CA ILE A 216 1.85 -5.59 46.48
C ILE A 216 2.28 -6.54 47.61
N SER A 217 3.56 -6.52 48.00
CA SER A 217 4.05 -7.35 49.10
C SER A 217 3.38 -6.98 50.43
N ALA A 218 3.25 -5.69 50.74
CA ALA A 218 2.61 -5.23 51.96
C ALA A 218 1.12 -5.64 52.01
N LEU A 219 0.40 -5.43 50.91
CA LEU A 219 -1.02 -5.81 50.80
C LEU A 219 -1.24 -7.33 50.84
N LYS A 220 -0.34 -8.11 50.23
CA LYS A 220 -0.45 -9.57 50.23
C LYS A 220 -0.32 -10.14 51.65
N THR A 221 0.58 -9.57 52.46
CA THR A 221 0.76 -10.00 53.85
C THR A 221 -0.48 -9.74 54.70
N THR A 222 -1.25 -8.69 54.40
CA THR A 222 -2.50 -8.36 55.12
C THR A 222 -3.76 -8.97 54.50
N GLY A 223 -3.65 -9.66 53.36
CA GLY A 223 -4.80 -10.17 52.61
C GLY A 223 -5.62 -9.09 51.89
N ALA A 224 -5.17 -7.83 51.91
CA ALA A 224 -5.86 -6.71 51.30
C ALA A 224 -5.68 -6.68 49.78
N ARG A 225 -6.67 -6.11 49.08
CA ARG A 225 -6.58 -5.80 47.65
C ARG A 225 -6.16 -4.35 47.45
N LYS A 226 -5.43 -4.11 46.37
CA LYS A 226 -4.97 -2.76 46.02
C LYS A 226 -6.16 -1.88 45.61
N ALA A 227 -6.37 -0.78 46.32
CA ALA A 227 -7.52 0.09 46.11
C ALA A 227 -7.45 0.93 44.83
N ALA A 228 -6.24 1.38 44.45
CA ALA A 228 -6.03 2.28 43.33
C ALA A 228 -4.74 1.97 42.55
N LYS A 229 -4.49 2.65 41.42
CA LYS A 229 -3.22 2.47 40.71
C LYS A 229 -2.05 2.95 41.55
N THR A 230 -0.85 2.43 41.30
CA THR A 230 0.35 2.81 42.06
C THR A 230 0.58 4.31 42.11
N MET A 231 0.41 5.02 40.98
CA MET A 231 0.66 6.46 40.94
C MET A 231 -0.40 7.25 41.70
N GLU A 232 -1.65 6.74 41.71
CA GLU A 232 -2.76 7.33 42.46
C GLU A 232 -2.50 7.17 43.98
N LEU A 233 -2.05 5.99 44.43
CA LEU A 233 -1.66 5.77 45.84
C LEU A 233 -0.40 6.54 46.24
N LEU A 234 0.54 6.71 45.30
CA LEU A 234 1.77 7.46 45.55
C LEU A 234 1.50 8.96 45.72
N GLY A 235 0.43 9.49 45.11
CA GLY A 235 0.05 10.91 45.20
C GLY A 235 0.87 11.86 44.32
N CYS A 236 1.78 11.35 43.50
CA CYS A 236 2.56 12.13 42.54
C CYS A 236 3.06 11.27 41.37
N SER A 237 3.63 11.92 40.34
CA SER A 237 4.32 11.24 39.25
C SER A 237 5.65 10.63 39.72
N ILE A 238 6.19 9.68 38.95
CA ILE A 238 7.44 9.00 39.31
C ILE A 238 8.64 9.95 39.26
N GLY A 239 8.60 10.95 38.38
CA GLY A 239 9.64 11.98 38.28
C GLY A 239 9.63 12.91 39.49
N GLU A 240 8.44 13.31 39.95
CA GLU A 240 8.27 14.11 41.18
C GLU A 240 8.72 13.33 42.41
N PHE A 241 8.29 12.06 42.52
CA PHE A 241 8.72 11.20 43.63
C PHE A 241 10.23 11.03 43.69
N ARG A 242 10.86 10.82 42.54
CA ARG A 242 12.32 10.70 42.45
C ARG A 242 13.00 11.98 42.94
N SER A 243 12.54 13.13 42.46
CA SER A 243 13.07 14.44 42.85
C SER A 243 12.83 14.70 44.34
N HIS A 244 11.72 14.23 44.90
CA HIS A 244 11.44 14.32 46.33
C HIS A 244 12.40 13.46 47.15
N LEU A 245 12.65 12.20 46.75
CA LEU A 245 13.63 11.33 47.41
C LEU A 245 15.05 11.91 47.37
N GLU A 246 15.47 12.48 46.24
CA GLU A 246 16.79 13.12 46.10
C GLU A 246 16.99 14.26 47.12
N LYS A 247 15.93 15.02 47.41
CA LYS A 247 15.98 16.08 48.43
C LYS A 247 16.13 15.54 49.86
N LEU A 248 15.76 14.28 50.10
CA LEU A 248 15.86 13.62 51.40
C LEU A 248 17.15 12.80 51.57
N PHE A 249 18.05 12.80 50.57
CA PHE A 249 19.29 12.04 50.64
C PHE A 249 20.22 12.56 51.73
N LYS A 250 20.70 11.61 52.55
CA LYS A 250 21.76 11.85 53.55
C LYS A 250 23.13 11.89 52.86
N PRO A 251 24.17 12.45 53.51
CA PRO A 251 25.53 12.42 52.98
C PRO A 251 25.96 11.02 52.53
N GLY A 252 26.43 10.92 51.29
CA GLY A 252 26.83 9.65 50.67
C GLY A 252 25.71 8.87 49.97
N MET A 253 24.44 9.26 50.09
CA MET A 253 23.35 8.64 49.32
C MET A 253 23.32 9.17 47.89
N SER A 254 23.19 8.26 46.94
CA SER A 254 23.08 8.54 45.52
C SER A 254 22.24 7.46 44.83
N TRP A 255 21.91 7.66 43.56
CA TRP A 255 21.23 6.60 42.80
C TRP A 255 22.19 5.48 42.39
N GLU A 256 23.47 5.78 42.32
CA GLU A 256 24.56 4.87 41.97
C GLU A 256 24.74 3.81 43.05
N ASN A 257 24.68 4.20 44.33
CA ASN A 257 24.73 3.29 45.48
C ASN A 257 23.36 2.90 46.01
N ARG A 258 22.33 2.86 45.16
CA ARG A 258 20.96 2.47 45.53
C ARG A 258 20.84 1.12 46.23
N GLY A 259 21.79 0.22 46.07
CA GLY A 259 21.84 -1.06 46.79
C GLY A 259 22.07 -0.92 48.30
N GLU A 260 22.56 0.23 48.76
CA GLU A 260 22.96 0.48 50.14
C GLU A 260 21.85 1.17 50.97
N TRP A 261 20.81 1.70 50.33
CA TRP A 261 19.69 2.34 51.04
C TRP A 261 18.35 1.82 50.53
N HIS A 262 17.32 1.89 51.36
CA HIS A 262 15.97 1.44 51.08
C HIS A 262 15.00 2.63 51.04
N ILE A 263 13.88 2.46 50.34
CA ILE A 263 12.74 3.37 50.48
C ILE A 263 11.91 2.77 51.62
N ASP A 264 11.88 3.45 52.75
CA ASP A 264 11.14 3.05 53.94
C ASP A 264 9.93 3.94 54.16
N HIS A 265 8.97 3.48 54.97
CA HIS A 265 7.87 4.31 55.42
C HIS A 265 8.24 5.02 56.72
N ILE A 266 7.98 6.32 56.80
CA ILE A 266 8.14 7.11 58.02
C ILE A 266 7.22 6.53 59.10
N ILE A 267 5.92 6.46 58.81
CA ILE A 267 4.92 5.70 59.57
C ILE A 267 4.84 4.29 58.97
N PRO A 268 5.20 3.23 59.72
CA PRO A 268 5.24 1.87 59.21
C PRO A 268 3.89 1.38 58.67
N CYS A 269 3.91 0.51 57.65
CA CYS A 269 2.70 -0.12 57.12
C CYS A 269 1.86 -0.83 58.19
N ALA A 270 2.49 -1.37 59.24
CA ALA A 270 1.82 -2.07 60.33
C ALA A 270 0.92 -1.14 61.19
N SER A 271 1.11 0.18 61.10
CA SER A 271 0.30 1.17 61.81
C SER A 271 -0.99 1.53 61.06
N PHE A 272 -1.20 0.97 59.86
CA PHE A 272 -2.37 1.24 59.03
C PHE A 272 -3.20 -0.02 58.84
N ASP A 273 -4.53 0.15 58.84
CA ASP A 273 -5.42 -0.86 58.29
C ASP A 273 -5.40 -0.77 56.77
N LEU A 274 -4.61 -1.64 56.14
CA LEU A 274 -4.49 -1.67 54.69
C LEU A 274 -5.71 -2.25 53.97
N THR A 275 -6.75 -2.71 54.68
CA THR A 275 -8.03 -3.07 54.05
C THR A 275 -8.84 -1.84 53.68
N ASP A 276 -8.61 -0.72 54.37
CA ASP A 276 -9.23 0.58 54.11
C ASP A 276 -8.52 1.31 52.95
N PRO A 277 -9.24 1.65 51.85
CA PRO A 277 -8.70 2.42 50.73
C PRO A 277 -8.05 3.76 51.09
N GLU A 278 -8.60 4.50 52.06
CA GLU A 278 -8.07 5.82 52.41
C GLU A 278 -6.77 5.68 53.21
N GLN A 279 -6.70 4.70 54.11
CA GLN A 279 -5.45 4.37 54.81
C GLN A 279 -4.37 3.81 53.86
N GLN A 280 -4.73 3.09 52.79
CA GLN A 280 -3.76 2.75 51.75
C GLN A 280 -3.16 3.99 51.08
N LYS A 281 -3.99 5.00 50.76
CA LYS A 281 -3.48 6.25 50.15
C LYS A 281 -2.53 6.95 51.11
N VAL A 282 -2.90 7.10 52.38
CA VAL A 282 -2.07 7.73 53.41
C VAL A 282 -0.76 6.97 53.60
N CYS A 283 -0.83 5.64 53.73
CA CYS A 283 0.33 4.78 53.95
C CYS A 283 1.32 4.84 52.78
N PHE A 284 0.84 4.74 51.54
CA PHE A 284 1.71 4.69 50.35
C PHE A 284 2.00 6.05 49.71
N HIS A 285 1.48 7.14 50.27
CA HIS A 285 1.72 8.50 49.80
C HIS A 285 3.21 8.82 49.83
N PHE A 286 3.70 9.57 48.84
CA PHE A 286 5.12 9.89 48.73
C PHE A 286 5.69 10.60 49.96
N MET A 287 4.87 11.39 50.66
CA MET A 287 5.27 12.08 51.89
C MET A 287 5.47 11.14 53.07
N ASN A 288 4.92 9.92 53.04
CA ASN A 288 5.21 8.90 54.04
C ASN A 288 6.47 8.10 53.70
N LEU A 289 7.12 8.36 52.57
CA LEU A 289 8.27 7.59 52.10
C LEU A 289 9.56 8.36 52.29
N GLN A 290 10.60 7.68 52.76
CA GLN A 290 11.92 8.26 52.99
C GLN A 290 13.04 7.32 52.52
N PRO A 291 14.19 7.87 52.08
CA PRO A 291 15.40 7.09 51.89
C PRO A 291 16.03 6.80 53.27
N LEU A 292 16.39 5.55 53.52
CA LEU A 292 17.01 5.13 54.77
C LEU A 292 18.12 4.11 54.49
N TRP A 293 19.29 4.27 55.10
CA TRP A 293 20.37 3.29 54.92
C TRP A 293 19.90 1.89 55.32
N TRP A 294 20.34 0.86 54.61
CA TRP A 294 19.83 -0.51 54.82
C TRP A 294 19.96 -0.96 56.29
N ARG A 295 21.09 -0.61 56.94
CA ARG A 295 21.34 -0.88 58.36
C ARG A 295 20.36 -0.16 59.27
N GLU A 296 20.14 1.14 59.04
CA GLU A 296 19.20 1.95 59.81
C GLU A 296 17.77 1.43 59.68
N ASN A 297 17.39 0.97 58.47
CA ASN A 297 16.08 0.39 58.21
C ASN A 297 15.84 -0.91 58.97
N ILE A 298 16.83 -1.80 59.03
CA ILE A 298 16.75 -3.05 59.80
C ILE A 298 16.59 -2.77 61.29
N ILE A 299 17.29 -1.75 61.80
CA ILE A 299 17.20 -1.34 63.21
C ILE A 299 15.85 -0.71 63.51
N LYS A 300 15.32 0.13 62.60
CA LYS A 300 14.03 0.83 62.77
C LYS A 300 12.86 -0.14 62.89
N LYS A 301 12.80 -1.19 62.07
CA LYS A 301 11.64 -2.10 61.98
C LYS A 301 10.34 -1.30 61.81
N ASP A 302 9.37 -1.53 62.69
CA ASP A 302 8.05 -0.90 62.80
C ASP A 302 8.00 0.20 63.88
N LYS A 303 9.14 0.74 64.29
CA LYS A 303 9.19 1.83 65.28
C LYS A 303 9.03 3.20 64.62
N ILE A 304 8.27 4.06 65.29
CA ILE A 304 8.16 5.50 64.99
C ILE A 304 9.21 6.21 65.87
N LYS A 305 10.22 6.82 65.25
CA LYS A 305 11.36 7.43 65.98
C LYS A 305 11.03 8.79 66.60
N GLU A 306 10.22 9.58 65.91
CA GLU A 306 9.84 10.93 66.30
C GLU A 306 8.34 11.12 66.03
N PRO A 307 7.64 11.97 66.79
CA PRO A 307 6.25 12.32 66.48
C PRO A 307 6.20 13.02 65.12
N VAL A 308 5.47 12.44 64.17
CA VAL A 308 5.37 12.94 62.81
C VAL A 308 3.99 13.53 62.58
N GLN A 309 3.93 14.82 62.23
CA GLN A 309 2.72 15.44 61.72
C GLN A 309 2.75 15.37 60.19
N MET A 310 1.93 14.48 59.63
CA MET A 310 1.80 14.36 58.17
C MET A 310 0.68 15.27 57.66
N SER A 311 1.04 16.34 56.96
CA SER A 311 0.11 17.19 56.21
C SER A 311 -0.20 16.56 54.85
N ILE A 312 -1.00 15.49 54.81
CA ILE A 312 -1.48 14.96 53.53
C ILE A 312 -2.67 15.79 53.08
N PRO A 313 -2.66 16.39 51.88
CA PRO A 313 -3.86 16.97 51.31
C PRO A 313 -4.90 15.86 51.15
N LEU A 314 -5.88 15.82 52.04
CA LEU A 314 -7.09 15.02 51.81
C LEU A 314 -7.80 15.64 50.62
N GLN A 315 -7.56 15.12 49.42
CA GLN A 315 -8.43 15.40 48.28
C GLN A 315 -9.76 14.69 48.56
N PHE A 316 -10.63 15.36 49.31
CA PHE A 316 -12.05 15.06 49.30
C PHE A 316 -12.53 15.31 47.87
N GLY A 317 -12.86 14.25 47.15
CA GLY A 317 -13.30 14.32 45.76
C GLY A 317 -14.62 15.09 45.64
N LEU A 318 -14.67 15.99 44.65
CA LEU A 318 -15.90 16.44 43.99
C LEU A 318 -16.25 15.51 42.85
#